data_AF-A0A6B1BW67-F1
#
_entry.id   AF-A0A6B1BW67-F1
#
_cell.length_a   1.000
_cell.length_b   1.000
_cell.length_c   1.000
_cell.angle_alpha   90.00
_cell.angle_beta   90.00
_cell.angle_gamma   90.00
#
_symmetry.space_group_name_H-M   'P 1'
#
loop_
_entity.id
_entity.type
_entity.pdbx_description
1 polymer ?
#
loop_
_entity_poly.entity_id
_entity_poly.type
_entity_poly.pdbx_seq_one_letter_code
_entity_poly.pdbx_strand_id
1 'polypeptide(L)'
;MLIAVGCGGAGSGGVVVGGVEPTLSVAEPQSVPDGRAGVANCEDVPELRSQLVGKLGATQNPDPIVGGVLNTYGGEHPDTYVGRWIDRDSGGVLMMGFTDDPEPHRAAILARRPSPDDDVGRDPRPRITDDRPLGERDDVVIDVVQVRFSKLDMEAMFDEVNEIIPLEDGRDFGLEGLGYSVNHQRMYLDLVNPPEGAFAEIAKRFPDLSMLCVNVWRSPQPPAGQLDVIPDPSVDDPLVSCAGTPLVRYSQLMDPPSIDEVDHPASCQLLGRDAPAVRQAGLPSRHPRR
;
A
#
# COMPACT_ATOMS: atom_id res chain seq x y z
N MET A 1 -49.33 -26.84 -55.95
CA MET A 1 -47.90 -26.59 -55.66
C MET A 1 -47.57 -27.35 -54.38
N LEU A 2 -46.49 -28.12 -54.41
CA LEU A 2 -46.29 -29.38 -53.68
C LEU A 2 -46.38 -29.28 -52.15
N ILE A 3 -47.09 -30.26 -51.58
CA ILE A 3 -46.96 -30.75 -50.21
C ILE A 3 -45.68 -31.60 -50.16
N ALA A 4 -44.80 -31.34 -49.20
CA ALA A 4 -43.73 -32.25 -48.80
C ALA A 4 -43.80 -32.47 -47.28
N VAL A 5 -44.19 -33.69 -46.92
CA VAL A 5 -44.15 -34.28 -45.59
C VAL A 5 -42.74 -34.83 -45.38
N GLY A 6 -42.12 -34.49 -44.24
CA GLY A 6 -40.86 -35.08 -43.78
C GLY A 6 -40.95 -35.37 -42.28
N CYS A 7 -41.07 -36.65 -41.96
CA CYS A 7 -41.14 -37.20 -40.61
C CYS A 7 -39.76 -37.73 -40.19
N GLY A 8 -39.38 -37.53 -38.92
CA GLY A 8 -38.55 -38.49 -38.17
C GLY A 8 -37.06 -38.18 -38.01
N GLY A 9 -36.60 -38.17 -36.76
CA GLY A 9 -35.18 -38.20 -36.41
C GLY A 9 -34.91 -37.74 -34.98
N ALA A 10 -35.25 -38.58 -33.99
CA ALA A 10 -34.81 -38.42 -32.62
C ALA A 10 -33.27 -38.45 -32.55
N GLY A 11 -32.69 -37.40 -31.97
CA GLY A 11 -31.27 -37.27 -31.69
C GLY A 11 -31.08 -36.54 -30.38
N SER A 12 -31.26 -37.27 -29.28
CA SER A 12 -30.82 -36.88 -27.95
C SER A 12 -29.30 -36.69 -27.96
N GLY A 13 -28.86 -35.44 -27.90
CA GLY A 13 -27.45 -35.07 -27.76
C GLY A 13 -27.38 -33.82 -26.88
N GLY A 14 -27.64 -34.00 -25.59
CA GLY A 14 -27.40 -32.97 -24.59
C GLY A 14 -25.91 -32.69 -24.51
N VAL A 15 -25.50 -31.53 -25.01
CA VAL A 15 -24.21 -30.94 -24.62
C VAL A 15 -24.49 -30.16 -23.34
N VAL A 16 -24.36 -30.85 -22.22
CA VAL A 16 -24.12 -30.19 -20.93
C VAL A 16 -22.71 -29.64 -21.03
N VAL A 17 -22.56 -28.38 -21.43
CA VAL A 17 -21.33 -27.65 -21.18
C VAL A 17 -21.28 -27.50 -19.67
N GLY A 18 -20.41 -28.28 -19.02
CA GLY A 18 -20.20 -28.24 -17.59
C GLY A 18 -19.86 -26.82 -17.17
N GLY A 19 -20.85 -26.12 -16.61
CA GLY A 19 -20.60 -24.96 -15.78
C GLY A 19 -19.80 -25.48 -14.60
N VAL A 20 -18.50 -25.20 -14.59
CA VAL A 20 -17.73 -25.27 -13.36
C VAL A 20 -18.35 -24.17 -12.50
N GLU A 21 -19.19 -24.57 -11.55
CA GLU A 21 -19.64 -23.64 -10.50
C GLU A 21 -18.37 -23.03 -9.92
N PRO A 22 -18.20 -21.70 -9.95
CA PRO A 22 -17.09 -21.07 -9.27
C PRO A 22 -17.20 -21.51 -7.81
N THR A 23 -16.25 -22.35 -7.39
CA THR A 23 -16.20 -22.77 -6.00
C THR A 23 -15.87 -21.53 -5.23
N LEU A 24 -16.79 -21.05 -4.39
CA LEU A 24 -16.54 -19.94 -3.49
C LEU A 24 -15.29 -20.28 -2.68
N SER A 25 -14.17 -19.70 -3.09
CA SER A 25 -12.92 -19.81 -2.37
C SER A 25 -13.03 -18.87 -1.19
N VAL A 26 -13.77 -19.29 -0.15
CA VAL A 26 -13.60 -18.72 1.18
C VAL A 26 -12.12 -18.90 1.47
N ALA A 27 -11.37 -17.80 1.54
CA ALA A 27 -9.97 -17.87 1.85
C ALA A 27 -9.85 -18.49 3.24
N GLU A 28 -9.45 -19.77 3.31
CA GLU A 28 -9.11 -20.39 4.59
C GLU A 28 -8.06 -19.51 5.27
N PRO A 29 -8.15 -19.30 6.60
CA PRO A 29 -7.15 -18.53 7.33
C PRO A 29 -5.78 -19.14 7.07
N GLN A 30 -4.97 -18.48 6.24
CA GLN A 30 -3.64 -18.98 5.94
C GLN A 30 -2.81 -18.87 7.22
N SER A 31 -2.18 -19.99 7.60
CA SER A 31 -1.28 -20.01 8.76
C SER A 31 -0.09 -19.12 8.45
N VAL A 32 -0.02 -17.95 9.10
CA VAL A 32 1.12 -17.07 9.00
C VAL A 32 2.23 -17.64 9.90
N PRO A 33 3.47 -17.80 9.42
CA PRO A 33 4.57 -18.22 10.27
C PRO A 33 4.73 -17.26 11.46
N ASP A 34 4.83 -17.82 12.67
CA ASP A 34 5.12 -17.01 13.85
C ASP A 34 6.48 -16.34 13.68
N GLY A 35 6.50 -15.01 13.69
CA GLY A 35 7.73 -14.23 13.76
C GLY A 35 8.25 -14.14 15.20
N ARG A 36 9.08 -13.11 15.47
CA ARG A 36 9.66 -12.94 16.81
C ARG A 36 8.55 -12.69 17.83
N ALA A 37 8.58 -13.47 18.92
CA ALA A 37 7.58 -13.42 19.99
C ALA A 37 6.13 -13.64 19.50
N GLY A 38 5.94 -14.36 18.37
CA GLY A 38 4.61 -14.61 17.79
C GLY A 38 4.07 -13.46 16.94
N VAL A 39 4.83 -12.38 16.74
CA VAL A 39 4.44 -11.28 15.84
C VAL A 39 4.99 -11.54 14.45
N ALA A 40 4.11 -11.74 13.46
CA ALA A 40 4.50 -12.02 12.08
C ALA A 40 5.14 -10.81 11.38
N ASN A 41 6.12 -11.03 10.49
CA ASN A 41 6.54 -9.97 9.59
C ASN A 41 5.47 -9.76 8.52
N CYS A 42 5.21 -8.52 8.11
CA CYS A 42 4.19 -8.25 7.10
C CYS A 42 4.54 -8.87 5.74
N GLU A 43 5.82 -9.01 5.39
CA GLU A 43 6.26 -9.69 4.16
C GLU A 43 5.93 -11.19 4.14
N ASP A 44 5.74 -11.81 5.31
CA ASP A 44 5.37 -13.22 5.44
C ASP A 44 3.84 -13.41 5.47
N VAL A 45 3.07 -12.32 5.59
CA VAL A 45 1.61 -12.37 5.53
C VAL A 45 1.20 -12.51 4.05
N PRO A 46 0.42 -13.54 3.69
CA PRO A 46 0.00 -13.69 2.31
C PRO A 46 -0.94 -12.57 1.87
N GLU A 47 -0.68 -11.99 0.70
CA GLU A 47 -1.56 -11.03 0.08
C GLU A 47 -2.79 -11.70 -0.54
N LEU A 48 -3.94 -11.03 -0.43
CA LEU A 48 -5.14 -11.35 -1.17
C LEU A 48 -4.94 -11.00 -2.65
N ARG A 49 -4.99 -12.04 -3.49
CA ARG A 49 -4.81 -11.96 -4.94
C ARG A 49 -6.08 -12.34 -5.69
N SER A 50 -6.24 -11.75 -6.87
CA SER A 50 -7.26 -12.19 -7.82
C SER A 50 -6.86 -13.49 -8.50
N GLN A 51 -7.86 -14.27 -8.91
CA GLN A 51 -7.66 -15.35 -9.88
C GLN A 51 -7.92 -14.87 -11.33
N LEU A 52 -8.41 -13.64 -11.50
CA LEU A 52 -8.65 -13.02 -12.80
C LEU A 52 -7.36 -12.37 -13.33
N VAL A 53 -7.34 -12.10 -14.63
CA VAL A 53 -6.24 -11.37 -15.26
C VAL A 53 -6.74 -10.00 -15.71
N GLY A 54 -6.13 -8.97 -15.15
CA GLY A 54 -6.42 -7.57 -15.44
C GLY A 54 -5.80 -7.08 -16.76
N LYS A 55 -6.02 -5.80 -17.03
CA LYS A 55 -5.54 -5.12 -18.24
C LYS A 55 -4.81 -3.81 -17.95
N LEU A 56 -4.64 -3.45 -16.69
CA LEU A 56 -3.92 -2.24 -16.33
C LEU A 56 -2.42 -2.54 -16.35
N GLY A 57 -1.65 -1.76 -17.10
CA GLY A 57 -0.19 -1.85 -17.06
C GLY A 57 0.35 -1.62 -15.64
N ALA A 58 1.56 -2.09 -15.35
CA ALA A 58 2.16 -2.07 -14.01
C ALA A 58 2.10 -0.69 -13.31
N THR A 59 2.22 0.40 -14.07
CA THR A 59 2.19 1.78 -13.57
C THR A 59 0.90 2.53 -13.91
N GLN A 60 -0.04 1.91 -14.63
CA GLN A 60 -1.25 2.56 -15.09
C GLN A 60 -2.29 2.62 -13.97
N ASN A 61 -2.83 3.80 -13.67
CA ASN A 61 -3.96 3.91 -12.74
C ASN A 61 -5.29 3.67 -13.48
N PRO A 62 -6.32 3.14 -12.79
CA PRO A 62 -7.65 3.02 -13.36
C PRO A 62 -8.23 4.39 -13.72
N ASP A 63 -9.21 4.38 -14.61
CA ASP A 63 -10.07 5.53 -14.88
C ASP A 63 -10.64 6.07 -13.55
N PRO A 64 -10.41 7.35 -13.20
CA PRO A 64 -10.95 7.95 -11.97
C PRO A 64 -12.48 7.84 -11.85
N ILE A 65 -13.20 7.79 -12.97
CA ILE A 65 -14.65 7.60 -12.98
C ILE A 65 -15.03 6.20 -12.49
N VAL A 66 -14.36 5.16 -13.01
CA VAL A 66 -14.52 3.79 -12.51
C VAL A 66 -14.16 3.75 -11.03
N GLY A 67 -13.07 4.40 -10.65
CA GLY A 67 -12.71 4.56 -9.25
C GLY A 67 -13.82 5.20 -8.40
N GLY A 68 -14.50 6.23 -8.91
CA GLY A 68 -15.60 6.86 -8.20
C GLY A 68 -16.81 5.96 -7.98
N VAL A 69 -17.18 5.16 -8.99
CA VAL A 69 -18.28 4.18 -8.87
C VAL A 69 -18.00 3.19 -7.75
N LEU A 70 -16.78 2.63 -7.72
CA LEU A 70 -16.38 1.65 -6.69
C LEU A 70 -16.33 2.26 -5.28
N ASN A 71 -15.82 3.50 -5.16
CA ASN A 71 -15.82 4.24 -3.89
C ASN A 71 -17.24 4.45 -3.36
N THR A 72 -18.14 4.92 -4.23
CA THR A 72 -19.53 5.21 -3.88
C THR A 72 -20.24 3.93 -3.43
N TYR A 73 -20.06 2.83 -4.16
CA TYR A 73 -20.62 1.54 -3.76
C TYR A 73 -20.11 1.08 -2.40
N GLY A 74 -18.80 1.19 -2.14
CA GLY A 74 -18.22 0.87 -0.85
C GLY A 74 -18.78 1.74 0.29
N GLY A 75 -18.97 3.04 0.04
CA GLY A 75 -19.58 3.97 0.99
C GLY A 75 -21.05 3.70 1.32
N GLU A 76 -21.79 3.04 0.42
CA GLU A 76 -23.16 2.59 0.66
C GLU A 76 -23.24 1.31 1.50
N HIS A 77 -22.13 0.59 1.69
CA HIS A 77 -22.05 -0.68 2.44
C HIS A 77 -20.97 -0.61 3.55
N PRO A 78 -21.01 0.39 4.44
CA PRO A 78 -19.90 0.64 5.38
C PRO A 78 -19.66 -0.52 6.36
N ASP A 79 -20.69 -1.30 6.68
CA ASP A 79 -20.61 -2.37 7.66
C ASP A 79 -19.88 -3.62 7.15
N THR A 80 -19.84 -3.82 5.83
CA THR A 80 -19.20 -5.00 5.21
C THR A 80 -18.04 -4.64 4.30
N TYR A 81 -18.00 -3.42 3.76
CA TYR A 81 -16.93 -2.96 2.88
C TYR A 81 -15.62 -2.77 3.62
N VAL A 82 -14.53 -3.21 2.99
CA VAL A 82 -13.20 -3.24 3.61
C VAL A 82 -12.24 -2.25 2.96
N GLY A 83 -12.43 -2.02 1.67
CA GLY A 83 -11.54 -1.21 0.88
C GLY A 83 -11.39 -1.77 -0.52
N ARG A 84 -10.55 -1.07 -1.28
CA ARG A 84 -10.20 -1.42 -2.64
C ARG A 84 -8.70 -1.33 -2.83
N TRP A 85 -8.17 -2.16 -3.73
CA TRP A 85 -6.77 -2.11 -4.13
C TRP A 85 -6.64 -2.55 -5.59
N ILE A 86 -5.41 -2.50 -6.11
CA ILE A 86 -5.09 -2.95 -7.46
C ILE A 86 -4.15 -4.13 -7.31
N ASP A 87 -4.56 -5.32 -7.75
CA ASP A 87 -3.68 -6.47 -7.81
C ASP A 87 -2.81 -6.38 -9.07
N ARG A 88 -1.63 -5.78 -8.92
CA ARG A 88 -0.69 -5.52 -10.02
C ARG A 88 -0.08 -6.79 -10.59
N ASP A 89 0.13 -7.81 -9.76
CA ASP A 89 0.74 -9.06 -10.22
C ASP A 89 -0.24 -9.90 -11.05
N SER A 90 -1.54 -9.69 -10.82
CA SER A 90 -2.61 -10.24 -11.67
C SER A 90 -2.96 -9.34 -12.86
N GLY A 91 -2.03 -8.51 -13.34
CA GLY A 91 -2.27 -7.62 -14.50
C GLY A 91 -3.13 -6.39 -14.18
N GLY A 92 -3.18 -5.99 -12.91
CA GLY A 92 -3.89 -4.80 -12.46
C GLY A 92 -5.40 -4.97 -12.41
N VAL A 93 -5.87 -6.06 -11.80
CA VAL A 93 -7.29 -6.25 -11.46
C VAL A 93 -7.68 -5.26 -10.36
N LEU A 94 -8.85 -4.63 -10.48
CA LEU A 94 -9.42 -3.81 -9.42
C LEU A 94 -10.13 -4.71 -8.41
N MET A 95 -9.62 -4.71 -7.19
CA MET A 95 -10.11 -5.57 -6.12
C MET A 95 -11.03 -4.77 -5.19
N MET A 96 -12.10 -5.41 -4.73
CA MET A 96 -12.90 -4.92 -3.60
C MET A 96 -13.08 -6.05 -2.58
N GLY A 97 -12.93 -5.71 -1.29
CA GLY A 97 -13.13 -6.66 -0.19
C GLY A 97 -14.45 -6.40 0.54
N PHE A 98 -15.18 -7.48 0.85
CA PHE A 98 -16.37 -7.48 1.70
C PHE A 98 -16.30 -8.60 2.75
N THR A 99 -16.88 -8.40 3.93
CA THR A 99 -16.88 -9.43 4.99
C THR A 99 -17.97 -10.51 4.83
N ASP A 100 -19.04 -10.18 4.14
CA ASP A 100 -20.15 -11.07 3.81
C ASP A 100 -19.99 -11.74 2.43
N ASP A 101 -21.07 -12.31 1.89
CA ASP A 101 -21.04 -13.03 0.62
C ASP A 101 -20.66 -12.07 -0.54
N PRO A 102 -19.54 -12.30 -1.24
CA PRO A 102 -19.07 -11.39 -2.29
C PRO A 102 -19.90 -11.46 -3.57
N GLU A 103 -20.69 -12.52 -3.81
CA GLU A 103 -21.39 -12.70 -5.10
C GLU A 103 -22.50 -11.67 -5.36
N PRO A 104 -23.40 -11.35 -4.39
CA PRO A 104 -24.31 -10.22 -4.53
C PRO A 104 -23.61 -8.90 -4.82
N HIS A 105 -22.47 -8.64 -4.16
CA HIS A 105 -21.68 -7.44 -4.37
C HIS A 105 -21.08 -7.41 -5.78
N ARG A 106 -20.49 -8.52 -6.24
CA ARG A 106 -19.94 -8.67 -7.59
C ARG A 106 -20.99 -8.35 -8.65
N ALA A 107 -22.18 -8.96 -8.55
CA ALA A 107 -23.25 -8.72 -9.51
C ALA A 107 -23.71 -7.26 -9.50
N ALA A 108 -23.88 -6.66 -8.32
CA ALA A 108 -24.31 -5.27 -8.19
C ALA A 108 -23.27 -4.29 -8.74
N ILE A 109 -21.99 -4.48 -8.43
CA ILE A 109 -20.87 -3.64 -8.91
C ILE A 109 -20.76 -3.71 -10.43
N LEU A 110 -20.78 -4.91 -11.02
CA LEU A 110 -20.66 -5.06 -12.47
C LEU A 110 -21.86 -4.45 -13.23
N ALA A 111 -23.04 -4.40 -12.60
CA ALA A 111 -24.21 -3.73 -13.16
C ALA A 111 -24.19 -2.20 -13.03
N ARG A 112 -23.31 -1.63 -12.20
CA ARG A 112 -23.26 -0.17 -11.98
C ARG A 112 -22.79 0.57 -13.21
N ARG A 113 -23.40 1.74 -13.43
CA ARG A 113 -22.99 2.73 -14.42
C ARG A 113 -22.43 3.96 -13.71
N PRO A 114 -21.43 4.64 -14.29
CA PRO A 114 -21.02 5.95 -13.82
C PRO A 114 -22.17 6.95 -13.70
N SER A 115 -22.20 7.67 -12.59
CA SER A 115 -23.16 8.73 -12.26
C SER A 115 -22.42 10.03 -11.91
N PRO A 116 -22.98 11.21 -12.24
CA PRO A 116 -22.45 12.50 -11.76
C PRO A 116 -22.30 12.60 -10.23
N ASP A 117 -23.02 11.77 -9.47
CA ASP A 117 -23.02 11.78 -8.01
C ASP A 117 -21.92 10.89 -7.38
N ASP A 118 -21.18 10.11 -8.17
CA ASP A 118 -20.15 9.21 -7.63
C ASP A 118 -18.98 9.99 -7.00
N ASP A 119 -18.41 9.53 -5.88
CA ASP A 119 -17.24 10.16 -5.27
C ASP A 119 -15.92 9.82 -6.00
N VAL A 120 -15.54 10.67 -6.96
CA VAL A 120 -14.30 10.52 -7.73
C VAL A 120 -13.05 11.07 -7.02
N GLY A 121 -13.19 11.73 -5.86
CA GLY A 121 -12.07 12.32 -5.11
C GLY A 121 -11.19 13.33 -5.88
N ARG A 122 -11.73 13.99 -6.91
CA ARG A 122 -11.01 14.97 -7.76
C ARG A 122 -11.87 16.18 -8.09
N ASP A 123 -11.28 17.37 -8.00
CA ASP A 123 -11.91 18.66 -8.33
C ASP A 123 -11.02 19.45 -9.33
N PRO A 124 -11.51 19.80 -10.53
CA PRO A 124 -12.85 19.50 -11.05
C PRO A 124 -13.03 18.00 -11.34
N ARG A 125 -14.27 17.53 -11.15
CA ARG A 125 -14.68 16.17 -11.52
C ARG A 125 -14.36 15.91 -13.00
N PRO A 126 -13.64 14.83 -13.34
CA PRO A 126 -13.46 14.42 -14.73
C PRO A 126 -14.80 14.14 -15.42
N ARG A 127 -14.89 14.41 -16.73
CA ARG A 127 -16.10 14.11 -17.49
C ARG A 127 -16.27 12.58 -17.63
N ILE A 128 -17.49 12.09 -17.48
CA ILE A 128 -17.84 10.71 -17.83
C ILE A 128 -17.82 10.58 -19.36
N THR A 129 -16.91 9.77 -19.89
CA THR A 129 -16.73 9.53 -21.32
C THR A 129 -17.24 8.16 -21.78
N ASP A 130 -17.45 7.23 -20.85
CA ASP A 130 -18.04 5.91 -21.08
C ASP A 130 -18.99 5.61 -19.92
N ASP A 131 -20.27 5.47 -20.21
CA ASP A 131 -21.38 5.30 -19.27
C ASP A 131 -21.94 3.87 -19.25
N ARG A 132 -21.27 2.93 -19.95
CA ARG A 132 -21.63 1.51 -19.93
C ARG A 132 -21.52 0.95 -18.49
N PRO A 133 -22.31 -0.09 -18.16
CA PRO A 133 -22.09 -0.85 -16.94
C PRO A 133 -20.65 -1.34 -16.81
N LEU A 134 -20.10 -1.36 -15.60
CA LEU A 134 -18.71 -1.74 -15.38
C LEU A 134 -18.37 -3.15 -15.91
N GLY A 135 -19.31 -4.09 -15.85
CA GLY A 135 -19.13 -5.45 -16.40
C GLY A 135 -19.18 -5.54 -17.92
N GLU A 136 -19.62 -4.49 -18.62
CA GLU A 136 -19.62 -4.41 -20.09
C GLU A 136 -18.37 -3.69 -20.64
N ARG A 137 -17.53 -3.15 -19.75
CA ARG A 137 -16.31 -2.45 -20.12
C ARG A 137 -15.18 -3.44 -20.37
N ASP A 138 -14.38 -3.14 -21.37
CA ASP A 138 -13.25 -3.95 -21.81
C ASP A 138 -11.92 -3.44 -21.29
N ASP A 139 -11.87 -2.25 -20.69
CA ASP A 139 -10.67 -1.61 -20.14
C ASP A 139 -10.44 -1.88 -18.64
N VAL A 140 -11.40 -2.51 -17.97
CA VAL A 140 -11.34 -2.83 -16.54
C VAL A 140 -11.72 -4.28 -16.27
N VAL A 141 -11.04 -4.89 -15.31
CA VAL A 141 -11.43 -6.18 -14.72
C VAL A 141 -11.58 -5.95 -13.23
N ILE A 142 -12.72 -6.34 -12.67
CA ILE A 142 -13.07 -6.15 -11.27
C ILE A 142 -13.24 -7.52 -10.63
N ASP A 143 -12.61 -7.72 -9.49
CA ASP A 143 -12.81 -8.88 -8.64
C ASP A 143 -13.30 -8.44 -7.26
N VAL A 144 -14.17 -9.26 -6.68
CA VAL A 144 -14.76 -9.02 -5.37
C VAL A 144 -14.46 -10.24 -4.52
N VAL A 145 -13.84 -10.03 -3.37
CA VAL A 145 -13.37 -11.11 -2.52
C VAL A 145 -13.98 -11.00 -1.13
N GLN A 146 -14.25 -12.17 -0.54
CA GLN A 146 -14.60 -12.24 0.87
C GLN A 146 -13.36 -12.08 1.72
N VAL A 147 -13.44 -11.27 2.77
CA VAL A 147 -12.34 -11.03 3.72
C VAL A 147 -12.85 -11.09 5.16
N ARG A 148 -11.93 -10.98 6.12
CA ARG A 148 -12.25 -11.20 7.54
C ARG A 148 -12.72 -9.93 8.27
N PHE A 149 -12.11 -8.79 7.99
CA PHE A 149 -12.31 -7.56 8.77
C PHE A 149 -12.84 -6.45 7.89
N SER A 150 -13.92 -5.80 8.30
CA SER A 150 -14.45 -4.63 7.59
C SER A 150 -13.53 -3.43 7.73
N LYS A 151 -13.77 -2.37 6.97
CA LYS A 151 -13.04 -1.11 7.11
C LYS A 151 -13.23 -0.55 8.52
N LEU A 152 -14.46 -0.61 9.04
CA LEU A 152 -14.78 -0.18 10.39
C LEU A 152 -14.04 -1.00 11.45
N ASP A 153 -13.92 -2.32 11.26
CA ASP A 153 -13.13 -3.16 12.17
C ASP A 153 -11.65 -2.78 12.15
N MET A 154 -11.09 -2.53 10.97
CA MET A 154 -9.68 -2.10 10.84
C MET A 154 -9.45 -0.69 11.42
N GLU A 155 -10.40 0.23 11.25
CA GLU A 155 -10.33 1.58 11.84
C GLU A 155 -10.47 1.54 13.37
N ALA A 156 -11.42 0.77 13.90
CA ALA A 156 -11.57 0.59 15.35
C ALA A 156 -10.32 -0.05 15.98
N MET A 157 -9.70 -1.00 15.29
CA MET A 157 -8.45 -1.60 15.73
C MET A 157 -7.27 -0.64 15.62
N PHE A 158 -7.22 0.20 14.59
CA PHE A 158 -6.22 1.27 14.47
C PHE A 158 -6.33 2.24 15.64
N ASP A 159 -7.54 2.62 16.04
CA ASP A 159 -7.78 3.46 17.21
C ASP A 159 -7.34 2.75 18.51
N GLU A 160 -7.72 1.48 18.70
CA GLU A 160 -7.28 0.66 19.85
C GLU A 160 -5.75 0.55 19.93
N VAL A 161 -5.09 0.30 18.80
CA VAL A 161 -3.62 0.22 18.73
C VAL A 161 -2.96 1.54 19.13
N ASN A 162 -3.51 2.67 18.67
CA ASN A 162 -3.01 4.00 19.06
C ASN A 162 -3.22 4.30 20.54
N GLU A 163 -4.27 3.76 21.17
CA GLU A 163 -4.48 3.90 22.61
C GLU A 163 -3.49 3.03 23.42
N ILE A 164 -3.18 1.83 22.94
CA ILE A 164 -2.27 0.88 23.62
C ILE A 164 -0.80 1.32 23.49
N ILE A 165 -0.42 1.84 22.32
CA ILE A 165 0.93 2.35 22.02
C ILE A 165 0.77 3.74 21.39
N PRO A 166 0.63 4.79 22.22
CA PRO A 166 0.67 6.16 21.72
C PRO A 166 1.96 6.36 20.91
N LEU A 167 1.88 7.05 19.76
CA LEU A 167 3.03 7.20 18.87
C LEU A 167 4.26 7.81 19.59
N GLU A 168 4.03 8.68 20.58
CA GLU A 168 5.09 9.27 21.41
C GLU A 168 5.81 8.20 22.24
N ASP A 169 5.07 7.28 22.86
CA ASP A 169 5.60 6.16 23.64
C ASP A 169 6.16 5.05 22.74
N GLY A 170 5.60 4.89 21.54
CA GLY A 170 6.02 3.89 20.55
C GLY A 170 7.46 4.09 20.08
N ARG A 171 7.97 5.32 20.09
CA ARG A 171 9.33 5.65 19.66
C ARG A 171 10.41 4.96 20.48
N ASP A 172 10.15 4.69 21.76
CA ASP A 172 11.08 3.95 22.62
C ASP A 172 11.27 2.49 22.17
N PHE A 173 10.29 1.94 21.42
CA PHE A 173 10.36 0.61 20.81
C PHE A 173 10.78 0.67 19.33
N GLY A 174 11.15 1.84 18.83
CA GLY A 174 11.49 2.07 17.43
C GLY A 174 10.28 2.22 16.52
N LEU A 175 9.07 2.48 17.02
CA LEU A 175 7.89 2.71 16.18
C LEU A 175 8.04 4.02 15.39
N GLU A 176 8.09 3.91 14.07
CA GLU A 176 8.11 5.06 13.15
C GLU A 176 6.72 5.30 12.52
N GLY A 177 5.95 4.23 12.29
CA GLY A 177 4.65 4.31 11.65
C GLY A 177 3.68 3.22 12.09
N LEU A 178 2.40 3.51 11.87
CA LEU A 178 1.28 2.60 12.07
C LEU A 178 0.34 2.76 10.87
N GLY A 179 -0.21 1.66 10.40
CA GLY A 179 -1.26 1.69 9.39
C GLY A 179 -1.96 0.35 9.28
N TYR A 180 -2.80 0.23 8.26
CA TYR A 180 -3.42 -1.03 7.90
C TYR A 180 -3.29 -1.31 6.41
N SER A 181 -3.21 -2.59 6.10
CA SER A 181 -3.12 -3.09 4.74
C SER A 181 -4.36 -3.91 4.42
N VAL A 182 -5.20 -3.37 3.54
CA VAL A 182 -6.46 -4.02 3.13
C VAL A 182 -6.21 -5.33 2.38
N ASN A 183 -5.14 -5.42 1.58
CA ASN A 183 -4.81 -6.64 0.83
C ASN A 183 -4.14 -7.71 1.70
N HIS A 184 -3.54 -7.36 2.84
CA HIS A 184 -3.05 -8.34 3.82
C HIS A 184 -4.06 -8.65 4.94
N GLN A 185 -5.13 -7.85 5.07
CA GLN A 185 -6.09 -7.94 6.18
C GLN A 185 -5.40 -7.85 7.56
N ARG A 186 -4.44 -6.92 7.69
CA ARG A 186 -3.66 -6.70 8.93
C ARG A 186 -3.44 -5.23 9.21
N MET A 187 -3.32 -4.92 10.50
CA MET A 187 -2.59 -3.76 10.99
C MET A 187 -1.09 -4.00 10.86
N TYR A 188 -0.32 -2.98 10.48
CA TYR A 188 1.13 -3.08 10.44
C TYR A 188 1.78 -2.04 11.35
N LEU A 189 2.85 -2.45 12.02
CA LEU A 189 3.76 -1.57 12.75
C LEU A 189 5.07 -1.44 11.99
N ASP A 190 5.46 -0.22 11.74
CA ASP A 190 6.68 0.15 11.04
C ASP A 190 7.76 0.45 12.08
N LEU A 191 8.71 -0.48 12.26
CA LEU A 191 9.73 -0.44 13.31
C LEU A 191 11.13 -0.17 12.74
N VAL A 192 11.81 0.84 13.26
CA VAL A 192 13.21 1.18 12.94
C VAL A 192 14.11 0.88 14.12
N ASN A 193 15.11 0.01 13.89
CA ASN A 193 16.09 -0.42 14.90
C ASN A 193 15.47 -0.78 16.26
N PRO A 194 14.42 -1.62 16.30
CA PRO A 194 13.70 -1.92 17.54
C PRO A 194 14.67 -2.50 18.59
N PRO A 195 14.61 -2.05 19.85
CA PRO A 195 15.49 -2.55 20.90
C PRO A 195 15.20 -4.02 21.23
N GLU A 196 16.13 -4.64 21.96
CA GLU A 196 15.90 -5.96 22.52
C GLU A 196 14.65 -5.94 23.42
N GLY A 197 13.78 -6.93 23.26
CA GLY A 197 12.52 -7.02 24.00
C GLY A 197 11.32 -6.27 23.40
N ALA A 198 11.52 -5.41 22.39
CA ALA A 198 10.42 -4.66 21.76
C ALA A 198 9.27 -5.56 21.28
N PHE A 199 9.57 -6.66 20.58
CA PHE A 199 8.56 -7.60 20.11
C PHE A 199 7.80 -8.30 21.24
N ALA A 200 8.45 -8.58 22.36
CA ALA A 200 7.79 -9.19 23.52
C ALA A 200 6.85 -8.20 24.22
N GLU A 201 7.25 -6.93 24.29
CA GLU A 201 6.40 -5.87 24.83
C GLU A 201 5.19 -5.60 23.93
N ILE A 202 5.38 -5.54 22.60
CA ILE A 202 4.29 -5.51 21.61
C ILE A 202 3.36 -6.71 21.83
N ALA A 203 3.92 -7.93 21.84
CA ALA A 203 3.12 -9.15 22.01
C ALA A 203 2.29 -9.17 23.31
N LYS A 204 2.80 -8.58 24.39
CA LYS A 204 2.10 -8.47 25.67
C LYS A 204 0.94 -7.45 25.63
N ARG A 205 1.08 -6.43 24.79
CA ARG A 205 0.13 -5.32 24.68
C ARG A 205 -1.05 -5.63 23.78
N PHE A 206 -0.89 -6.51 22.79
CA PHE A 206 -1.95 -6.85 21.84
C PHE A 206 -2.66 -8.16 22.20
N PRO A 207 -4.00 -8.15 22.31
CA PRO A 207 -4.76 -9.35 22.67
C PRO A 207 -4.88 -10.37 21.53
N ASP A 208 -4.83 -9.92 20.27
CA ASP A 208 -4.88 -10.79 19.08
C ASP A 208 -3.78 -10.42 18.08
N LEU A 209 -2.66 -11.16 18.15
CA LEU A 209 -1.55 -10.98 17.21
C LEU A 209 -1.87 -11.44 15.79
N SER A 210 -2.96 -12.20 15.58
CA SER A 210 -3.36 -12.59 14.23
C SER A 210 -3.83 -11.43 13.37
N MET A 211 -4.05 -10.24 13.97
CA MET A 211 -4.44 -9.03 13.25
C MET A 211 -3.27 -8.08 13.02
N LEU A 212 -2.10 -8.38 13.60
CA LEU A 212 -0.92 -7.52 13.58
C LEU A 212 0.20 -8.14 12.75
N CYS A 213 0.93 -7.32 12.03
CA CYS A 213 2.24 -7.67 11.49
C CYS A 213 3.23 -6.51 11.70
N VAL A 214 4.51 -6.79 11.51
CA VAL A 214 5.60 -5.80 11.66
C VAL A 214 6.41 -5.67 10.37
N ASN A 215 6.75 -4.44 10.00
CA ASN A 215 7.83 -4.14 9.07
C ASN A 215 9.03 -3.71 9.91
N VAL A 216 10.20 -4.33 9.70
CA VAL A 216 11.40 -4.02 10.49
C VAL A 216 12.50 -3.51 9.59
N TRP A 217 12.84 -2.23 9.74
CA TRP A 217 14.01 -1.65 9.10
C TRP A 217 15.17 -1.58 10.07
N ARG A 218 16.28 -2.17 9.67
CA ARG A 218 17.56 -2.04 10.37
C ARG A 218 18.41 -1.05 9.61
N SER A 219 18.46 0.19 10.09
CA SER A 219 19.47 1.11 9.60
C SER A 219 20.83 0.60 10.06
N PRO A 220 21.87 0.64 9.21
CA PRO A 220 23.23 0.47 9.71
C PRO A 220 23.43 1.45 10.85
N GLN A 221 23.85 0.98 12.03
CA GLN A 221 24.27 1.92 13.05
C GLN A 221 25.41 2.76 12.44
N PRO A 222 25.36 4.10 12.55
CA PRO A 222 26.50 4.90 12.15
C PRO A 222 27.72 4.34 12.88
N PRO A 223 28.87 4.21 12.19
CA PRO A 223 30.05 3.62 12.80
C PRO A 223 30.35 4.35 14.11
N ALA A 224 30.46 3.57 15.19
CA ALA A 224 30.79 4.11 16.50
C ALA A 224 32.26 4.56 16.49
N GLY A 225 32.51 5.79 16.94
CA GLY A 225 33.85 6.39 16.97
C GLY A 225 33.96 7.65 16.12
N GLN A 226 35.15 8.25 16.14
CA GLN A 226 35.47 9.36 15.23
C GLN A 226 35.39 8.82 13.80
N LEU A 227 34.56 9.42 12.96
CA LEU A 227 34.58 9.13 11.53
C LEU A 227 35.97 9.49 11.01
N ASP A 228 36.77 8.47 10.67
CA ASP A 228 37.96 8.68 9.84
C ASP A 228 37.46 9.07 8.45
N VAL A 229 37.24 10.37 8.27
CA VAL A 229 37.07 10.94 6.95
C VAL A 229 38.43 10.78 6.28
N ILE A 230 38.59 9.77 5.42
CA ILE A 230 39.81 9.60 4.63
C ILE A 230 39.66 10.52 3.42
N PRO A 231 40.33 11.68 3.37
CA PRO A 231 40.28 12.52 2.19
C PRO A 231 40.90 11.77 1.02
N ASP A 232 40.31 11.86 -0.17
CA ASP A 232 40.98 11.44 -1.39
C ASP A 232 42.21 12.34 -1.59
N PRO A 233 43.44 11.82 -1.47
CA PRO A 233 44.65 12.64 -1.54
C PRO A 233 44.89 13.23 -2.94
N SER A 234 44.11 12.81 -3.95
CA SER A 234 44.16 13.33 -5.31
C SER A 234 43.20 14.50 -5.56
N VAL A 235 42.47 14.95 -4.54
CA VAL A 235 41.61 16.13 -4.58
C VAL A 235 42.04 17.09 -3.47
N ASP A 236 42.50 18.28 -3.87
CA ASP A 236 42.83 19.34 -2.92
C ASP A 236 41.53 19.86 -2.28
N ASP A 237 41.37 19.63 -0.98
CA ASP A 237 40.25 20.06 -0.15
C ASP A 237 38.85 19.64 -0.65
N PRO A 238 38.52 18.33 -0.56
CA PRO A 238 37.27 17.79 -1.12
C PRO A 238 36.03 18.38 -0.43
N LEU A 239 34.95 18.52 -1.20
CA LEU A 239 33.65 18.86 -0.63
C LEU A 239 33.05 17.64 0.07
N VAL A 240 32.57 17.84 1.29
CA VAL A 240 31.88 16.86 2.11
C VAL A 240 30.42 17.29 2.24
N SER A 241 29.50 16.33 2.09
CA SER A 241 28.08 16.55 2.33
C SER A 241 27.67 15.79 3.58
N CYS A 242 27.04 16.46 4.52
CA CYS A 242 26.34 15.79 5.61
C CYS A 242 24.84 15.91 5.29
N ALA A 243 24.06 14.89 5.63
CA ALA A 243 22.63 14.92 5.35
C ALA A 243 21.99 16.13 6.05
N GLY A 244 21.32 17.01 5.29
CA GLY A 244 20.70 18.23 5.81
C GLY A 244 21.63 19.45 5.92
N THR A 245 22.91 19.37 5.56
CA THR A 245 23.82 20.53 5.54
C THR A 245 24.27 20.91 4.12
N PRO A 246 24.60 22.19 3.87
CA PRO A 246 25.29 22.59 2.64
C PRO A 246 26.62 21.85 2.49
N LEU A 247 27.06 21.64 1.24
CA LEU A 247 28.41 21.13 0.96
C LEU A 247 29.45 22.05 1.62
N VAL A 248 30.30 21.49 2.49
CA VAL A 248 31.41 22.19 3.14
C VAL A 248 32.73 21.60 2.68
N ARG A 249 33.79 22.40 2.69
CA ARG A 249 35.14 21.92 2.39
C ARG A 249 35.68 21.09 3.56
N TYR A 250 36.47 20.07 3.27
CA TYR A 250 37.07 19.21 4.28
C TYR A 250 37.91 20.00 5.30
N SER A 251 38.63 21.02 4.84
CA SER A 251 39.38 21.95 5.70
C SER A 251 38.50 22.67 6.73
N GLN A 252 37.25 22.99 6.36
CA GLN A 252 36.27 23.67 7.24
C GLN A 252 35.67 22.73 8.29
N LEU A 253 35.75 21.41 8.10
CA LEU A 253 35.38 20.41 9.09
C LEU A 253 36.46 20.20 10.15
N MET A 254 37.73 20.43 9.80
CA MET A 254 38.87 20.21 10.69
C MET A 254 39.17 21.38 11.62
N ASP A 255 38.66 22.56 11.30
CA ASP A 255 38.73 23.76 12.14
C ASP A 255 37.32 24.34 12.29
N PRO A 256 36.42 23.65 13.01
CA PRO A 256 35.03 24.08 13.11
C PRO A 256 34.97 25.47 13.74
N PRO A 257 34.16 26.41 13.20
CA PRO A 257 33.88 27.66 13.90
C PRO A 257 33.36 27.33 15.31
N SER A 258 33.61 28.22 16.28
CA SER A 258 33.31 27.93 17.68
C SER A 258 31.86 27.46 17.83
N ILE A 259 31.65 26.46 18.69
CA ILE A 259 30.36 25.77 18.89
C ILE A 259 29.21 26.74 19.24
N ASP A 260 29.54 27.95 19.69
CA ASP A 260 28.59 29.03 20.00
C ASP A 260 27.97 29.68 18.73
N GLU A 261 28.45 29.38 17.52
CA GLU A 261 27.96 29.99 16.27
C GLU A 261 27.13 29.03 15.37
N VAL A 262 27.13 27.72 15.63
CA VAL A 262 26.43 26.74 14.77
C VAL A 262 25.66 25.75 15.61
N ASP A 263 24.35 25.93 15.65
CA ASP A 263 23.37 24.94 16.09
C ASP A 263 23.37 23.81 15.04
N HIS A 264 23.63 22.54 15.43
CA HIS A 264 23.13 21.27 14.84
C HIS A 264 24.14 20.09 14.95
N PRO A 265 23.68 18.89 15.39
CA PRO A 265 24.46 17.66 15.31
C PRO A 265 24.27 16.97 13.95
N ALA A 266 25.31 16.91 13.12
CA ALA A 266 25.28 16.21 11.82
C ALA A 266 26.31 15.08 11.76
N SER A 267 25.91 13.92 11.22
CA SER A 267 26.79 12.82 10.80
C SER A 267 27.13 12.98 9.32
N CYS A 268 28.42 12.95 8.95
CA CYS A 268 28.90 13.29 7.60
C CYS A 268 29.18 12.06 6.72
N GLN A 269 28.92 12.18 5.41
CA GLN A 269 29.26 11.17 4.39
C GLN A 269 30.16 11.79 3.30
N LEU A 270 31.17 11.03 2.84
CA LEU A 270 32.05 11.43 1.73
C LEU A 270 31.36 11.15 0.39
N LEU A 271 31.27 12.16 -0.48
CA LEU A 271 30.80 11.99 -1.86
C LEU A 271 32.01 11.78 -2.79
N GLY A 272 32.03 10.65 -3.50
CA GLY A 272 33.05 10.34 -4.51
C GLY A 272 32.90 11.15 -5.81
N ARG A 273 33.97 11.13 -6.63
CA ARG A 273 34.22 11.96 -7.83
C ARG A 273 33.15 11.93 -8.94
N ASP A 274 32.18 11.02 -8.89
CA ASP A 274 31.18 10.81 -9.95
C ASP A 274 29.72 11.09 -9.50
N ALA A 275 29.51 11.84 -8.41
CA ALA A 275 28.15 12.27 -8.07
C ALA A 275 27.61 13.25 -9.15
N PRO A 276 26.52 12.93 -9.88
CA PRO A 276 25.93 13.85 -10.84
C PRO A 276 25.46 15.10 -10.12
N ALA A 277 25.72 16.27 -10.69
CA ALA A 277 25.33 17.57 -10.15
C ALA A 277 23.84 17.55 -9.76
N VAL A 278 23.57 17.55 -8.46
CA VAL A 278 22.23 17.75 -7.91
C VAL A 278 21.80 19.15 -8.31
N ARG A 279 20.89 19.25 -9.28
CA ARG A 279 20.17 20.50 -9.57
C ARG A 279 19.44 20.91 -8.30
N GLN A 280 19.91 21.96 -7.65
CA GLN A 280 19.13 22.68 -6.64
C GLN A 280 17.82 23.13 -7.30
N ALA A 281 16.71 22.51 -6.91
CA ALA A 281 15.39 23.06 -7.17
C ALA A 281 15.29 24.38 -6.39
N GLY A 282 15.06 25.46 -7.13
CA GLY A 282 14.95 26.80 -6.57
C GLY A 282 13.81 26.89 -5.55
N LEU A 283 14.14 27.33 -4.34
CA LEU A 283 13.17 27.78 -3.35
C LEU A 283 12.54 29.10 -3.84
N PRO A 284 11.21 29.26 -3.80
CA PRO A 284 10.56 30.49 -4.21
C PRO A 284 10.82 31.61 -3.19
N SER A 285 11.30 32.75 -3.70
CA SER A 285 11.50 33.98 -2.94
C SER A 285 10.17 34.55 -2.44
N ARG A 286 10.02 34.70 -1.11
CA ARG A 286 8.91 35.47 -0.53
C ARG A 286 9.10 36.96 -0.83
N HIS A 287 8.14 37.57 -1.52
CA HIS A 287 8.04 39.03 -1.61
C HIS A 287 7.48 39.62 -0.29
N PRO A 288 7.99 40.77 0.17
CA PRO A 288 7.41 41.50 1.29
C PRO A 288 6.10 42.16 0.85
N ARG A 289 5.04 41.97 1.63
CA ARG A 289 3.79 42.72 1.51
C ARG A 289 4.04 44.18 1.92
N ARG A 290 3.58 45.12 1.10
CA ARG A 290 3.24 46.48 1.52
C ARG A 290 1.78 46.50 1.97
#